data_AF-A0A6H0CIF4-F1
#
_entry.id   AF-A0A6H0CIF4-F1
#
_cell.length_a   1.000
_cell.length_b   1.000
_cell.length_c   1.000
_cell.angle_alpha   90.00
_cell.angle_beta   90.00
_cell.angle_gamma   90.00
#
_symmetry.space_group_name_H-M   'P 1'
#
loop_
_entity.id
_entity.type
_entity.pdbx_description
1 polymer ?
#
loop_
_entity_poly.entity_id
_entity_poly.type
_entity_poly.pdbx_seq_one_letter_code
_entity_poly.pdbx_strand_id
1 'polypeptide(L)'
;MTYDDATHPTVPVRVGDRQARIDELLAPAIEAIWTCGFETFTCCQDLGESNAGWVEKLPHMAAYVESRRGWMLIDFPVDSGLAFLTAVANAGPRDAFYVRMTHWAAPDAWDVKIKPMDAAMFDEESPSRFGLRLLQVSFPGYDLPELVRRLREHAAGRSVPPAPTDWSTVGR
;
A
#
# COMPACT_ATOMS: atom_id res chain seq x y z
N MET A 1 -7.49 2.09 26.76
CA MET A 1 -7.46 0.98 25.79
C MET A 1 -6.00 0.60 25.63
N THR A 2 -5.59 -0.51 26.23
CA THR A 2 -4.20 -1.01 26.15
C THR A 2 -3.97 -1.57 24.75
N TYR A 3 -2.85 -1.20 24.14
CA TYR A 3 -2.41 -1.49 22.76
C TYR A 3 -2.01 -2.97 22.54
N ASP A 4 -2.68 -3.92 23.20
CA ASP A 4 -2.15 -5.28 23.43
C ASP A 4 -2.81 -6.41 22.61
N ASP A 5 -3.42 -6.12 21.46
CA ASP A 5 -3.73 -7.18 20.49
C ASP A 5 -3.58 -6.65 19.07
N ALA A 6 -2.32 -6.34 18.70
CA ALA A 6 -2.00 -6.20 17.28
C ALA A 6 -2.22 -7.58 16.62
N THR A 7 -3.04 -7.62 15.55
CA THR A 7 -3.32 -8.86 14.79
C THR A 7 -2.04 -9.56 14.35
N HIS A 8 -0.97 -8.80 14.14
CA HIS A 8 0.33 -9.29 13.70
C HIS A 8 1.46 -8.81 14.62
N PRO A 9 2.58 -9.56 14.71
CA PRO A 9 3.81 -9.07 15.32
C PRO A 9 4.29 -7.78 14.67
N THR A 10 4.77 -6.85 15.49
CA THR A 10 5.31 -5.57 15.01
C THR A 10 6.78 -5.41 15.40
N VAL A 11 7.56 -4.76 14.55
CA VAL A 11 8.97 -4.42 14.77
C VAL A 11 9.19 -2.91 14.69
N PRO A 12 10.14 -2.35 15.45
CA PRO A 12 10.47 -0.93 15.32
C PRO A 12 11.19 -0.66 14.00
N VAL A 13 10.72 0.33 13.25
CA VAL A 13 11.37 0.87 12.04
C VAL A 13 11.72 2.33 12.29
N ARG A 14 12.94 2.74 11.90
CA ARG A 14 13.40 4.13 12.03
C ARG A 14 14.22 4.55 10.81
N VAL A 15 13.83 5.66 10.18
CA VAL A 15 14.56 6.27 9.06
C VAL A 15 14.59 7.78 9.27
N GLY A 16 15.77 8.32 9.55
CA GLY A 16 15.93 9.74 9.91
C GLY A 16 15.17 10.09 11.20
N ASP A 17 14.23 11.03 11.07
CA ASP A 17 13.32 11.48 12.12
C ASP A 17 12.00 10.68 12.20
N ARG A 18 11.71 9.83 11.20
CA ARG A 18 10.53 8.98 11.17
C ARG A 18 10.76 7.69 11.95
N GLN A 19 9.80 7.32 12.80
CA GLN A 19 9.80 6.05 13.52
C GLN A 19 8.38 5.55 13.80
N ALA A 20 8.18 4.24 13.71
CA ALA A 20 6.93 3.58 14.11
C ALA A 20 7.17 2.10 14.42
N ARG A 21 6.18 1.45 15.05
CA ARG A 21 6.08 -0.01 15.09
C ARG A 21 5.28 -0.46 13.87
N ILE A 22 5.89 -1.29 13.04
CA ILE A 22 5.32 -1.74 11.76
C ILE A 22 5.14 -3.25 11.82
N ASP A 23 4.05 -3.76 11.25
CA ASP A 23 3.84 -5.19 10.99
C ASP A 23 5.10 -5.81 10.37
N GLU A 24 5.61 -6.89 10.97
CA GLU A 24 6.95 -7.43 10.70
C GLU A 24 7.20 -7.68 9.21
N LEU A 25 6.21 -8.19 8.48
CA LEU A 25 6.34 -8.45 7.06
C LEU A 25 6.42 -7.17 6.22
N LEU A 26 5.73 -6.10 6.62
CA LEU A 26 5.75 -4.82 5.88
C LEU A 26 6.94 -3.93 6.24
N ALA A 27 7.62 -4.19 7.36
CA ALA A 27 8.73 -3.37 7.84
C ALA A 27 9.80 -3.07 6.77
N PRO A 28 10.26 -4.05 5.95
CA PRO A 28 11.24 -3.78 4.89
C PRO A 28 10.73 -2.83 3.80
N ALA A 29 9.42 -2.87 3.49
CA ALA A 29 8.83 -1.95 2.52
C ALA A 29 8.70 -0.54 3.11
N ILE A 30 8.21 -0.40 4.35
CA ILE A 30 8.09 0.90 5.00
C ILE A 30 9.45 1.57 5.16
N GLU A 31 10.48 0.82 5.57
CA GLU A 31 11.85 1.31 5.64
C GLU A 31 12.35 1.81 4.27
N ALA A 32 12.14 1.03 3.21
CA ALA A 32 12.57 1.41 1.85
C ALA A 32 11.80 2.63 1.32
N ILE A 33 10.49 2.71 1.57
CA ILE A 33 9.63 3.85 1.21
C ILE A 33 10.13 5.12 1.88
N TRP A 34 10.37 5.09 3.20
CA TRP A 34 10.86 6.24 3.95
C TRP A 34 12.29 6.64 3.55
N THR A 35 13.13 5.66 3.20
CA THR A 35 14.49 5.92 2.67
C THR A 35 14.45 6.66 1.35
N CYS A 36 13.43 6.42 0.51
CA CYS A 36 13.20 7.18 -0.71
C CYS A 36 12.59 8.57 -0.47
N GLY A 37 12.31 8.94 0.79
CA GLY A 37 11.73 10.22 1.16
C GLY A 37 10.20 10.27 1.04
N PHE A 38 9.54 9.16 0.74
CA PHE A 38 8.08 9.09 0.66
C PHE A 38 7.48 8.96 2.06
N GLU A 39 6.39 9.69 2.30
CA GLU A 39 5.59 9.63 3.51
C GLU A 39 4.51 8.56 3.41
N THR A 40 4.20 7.92 4.54
CA THR A 40 3.11 6.97 4.71
C THR A 40 2.22 7.41 5.87
N PHE A 41 0.98 6.94 5.91
CA PHE A 41 0.02 7.24 6.97
C PHE A 41 -0.30 5.99 7.82
N THR A 42 -0.87 4.97 7.21
CA THR A 42 -1.24 3.69 7.84
C THR A 42 -0.81 2.52 6.97
N CYS A 43 -0.62 1.34 7.55
CA CYS A 43 -0.31 0.12 6.80
C CYS A 43 -0.81 -1.13 7.52
N CYS A 44 -0.98 -2.23 6.79
CA CYS A 44 -1.45 -3.52 7.30
C CYS A 44 -0.88 -4.66 6.45
N GLN A 45 -0.26 -5.66 7.08
CA GLN A 45 0.37 -6.77 6.32
C GLN A 45 -0.63 -7.80 5.78
N ASP A 46 -1.83 -7.89 6.36
CA ASP A 46 -2.91 -8.75 5.86
C ASP A 46 -4.29 -8.14 6.17
N LEU A 47 -4.93 -7.61 5.13
CA LEU A 47 -6.23 -6.97 5.21
C LEU A 47 -7.36 -7.93 5.61
N GLY A 48 -7.26 -9.21 5.24
CA GLY A 48 -8.25 -10.22 5.61
C GLY A 48 -8.17 -10.55 7.10
N GLU A 49 -6.97 -10.79 7.61
CA GLU A 49 -6.73 -11.09 9.03
C GLU A 49 -7.07 -9.88 9.91
N SER A 50 -6.62 -8.66 9.53
CA SER A 50 -6.90 -7.44 10.29
C SER A 50 -8.38 -7.06 10.34
N ASN A 51 -9.18 -7.52 9.37
CA ASN A 51 -10.63 -7.29 9.34
C ASN A 51 -11.43 -8.55 9.67
N ALA A 52 -10.82 -9.62 10.21
CA ALA A 52 -11.52 -10.87 10.50
C ALA A 52 -12.74 -10.67 11.42
N GLY A 53 -12.60 -9.82 12.44
CA GLY A 53 -13.69 -9.48 13.37
C GLY A 53 -14.85 -8.69 12.74
N TRP A 54 -14.73 -8.22 11.49
CA TRP A 54 -15.83 -7.56 10.79
C TRP A 54 -16.93 -8.54 10.41
N VAL A 55 -16.63 -9.82 10.21
CA VAL A 55 -17.63 -10.80 9.77
C VAL A 55 -18.79 -10.92 10.76
N GLU A 56 -18.51 -10.84 12.05
CA GLU A 56 -19.53 -10.90 13.10
C GLU A 56 -20.33 -9.59 13.21
N LYS A 57 -19.65 -8.44 13.11
CA LYS A 57 -20.26 -7.11 13.31
C LYS A 57 -20.92 -6.54 12.06
N LEU A 58 -20.39 -6.91 10.89
CA LEU A 58 -20.74 -6.44 9.55
C LEU A 58 -20.83 -7.64 8.59
N PRO A 59 -21.83 -8.53 8.72
CA PRO A 59 -21.89 -9.78 7.94
C PRO A 59 -21.83 -9.59 6.41
N HIS A 60 -22.30 -8.45 5.90
CA HIS A 60 -22.22 -8.11 4.48
C HIS A 60 -20.78 -7.93 3.96
N MET A 61 -19.80 -7.75 4.87
CA MET A 61 -18.38 -7.63 4.53
C MET A 61 -17.66 -8.96 4.45
N ALA A 62 -18.31 -10.11 4.71
CA ALA A 62 -17.66 -11.42 4.73
C ALA A 62 -16.92 -11.74 3.42
N ALA A 63 -17.55 -11.48 2.27
CA ALA A 63 -16.93 -11.69 0.96
C ALA A 63 -15.72 -10.75 0.74
N TYR A 64 -15.78 -9.52 1.24
CA TYR A 64 -14.65 -8.60 1.19
C TYR A 64 -13.48 -9.11 2.03
N VAL A 65 -13.72 -9.49 3.29
CA VAL A 65 -12.68 -10.01 4.19
C VAL A 65 -11.97 -11.20 3.57
N GLU A 66 -12.72 -12.15 3.03
CA GLU A 66 -12.15 -13.33 2.37
C GLU A 66 -11.32 -12.94 1.13
N SER A 67 -11.84 -12.05 0.28
CA SER A 67 -11.13 -11.57 -0.92
C SER A 67 -9.83 -10.81 -0.62
N ARG A 68 -9.60 -10.42 0.64
CA ARG A 68 -8.45 -9.63 1.08
C ARG A 68 -7.46 -10.40 1.94
N ARG A 69 -7.65 -11.71 2.14
CA ARG A 69 -6.61 -12.57 2.73
C ARG A 69 -5.36 -12.56 1.86
N GLY A 70 -4.20 -12.38 2.49
CA GLY A 70 -2.91 -12.25 1.81
C GLY A 70 -2.72 -10.94 1.06
N TRP A 71 -3.63 -9.96 1.17
CA TRP A 71 -3.46 -8.63 0.60
C TRP A 71 -2.88 -7.67 1.63
N MET A 72 -1.82 -6.97 1.25
CA MET A 72 -1.20 -5.91 2.03
C MET A 72 -1.84 -4.56 1.71
N LEU A 73 -1.72 -3.62 2.64
CA LEU A 73 -2.16 -2.24 2.50
C LEU A 73 -1.09 -1.25 2.95
N ILE A 74 -0.89 -0.20 2.15
CA ILE A 74 -0.16 1.01 2.56
C ILE A 74 -0.97 2.23 2.12
N ASP A 75 -1.24 3.14 3.06
CA ASP A 75 -1.86 4.42 2.81
C ASP A 75 -0.82 5.55 2.79
N PHE A 76 -1.00 6.50 1.89
CA PHE A 76 -0.09 7.62 1.66
C PHE A 76 -0.85 8.95 1.64
N PRO A 77 -0.21 10.07 2.04
CA PRO A 77 -0.56 11.37 1.47
C PRO A 77 -0.53 11.27 -0.06
N VAL A 78 -1.50 11.91 -0.74
CA VAL A 78 -1.74 11.69 -2.18
C VAL A 78 -0.47 11.89 -3.02
N ASP A 79 0.22 13.02 -2.83
CA ASP A 79 1.41 13.35 -3.63
C ASP A 79 2.57 12.35 -3.38
N SER A 80 2.74 11.94 -2.12
CA SER A 80 3.72 10.91 -1.73
C SER A 80 3.41 9.56 -2.40
N GLY A 81 2.14 9.15 -2.39
CA GLY A 81 1.70 7.90 -3.01
C GLY A 81 1.90 7.88 -4.53
N LEU A 82 1.66 9.01 -5.21
CA LEU A 82 1.92 9.13 -6.65
C LEU A 82 3.43 9.09 -6.96
N ALA A 83 4.26 9.76 -6.16
CA ALA A 83 5.70 9.70 -6.29
C ALA A 83 6.24 8.27 -6.04
N PHE A 84 5.70 7.58 -5.04
CA PHE A 84 5.97 6.18 -4.75
C PHE A 84 5.67 5.26 -5.94
N LEU A 85 4.45 5.33 -6.51
CA LEU A 85 4.06 4.50 -7.66
C LEU A 85 4.98 4.76 -8.87
N THR A 86 5.34 6.03 -9.10
CA THR A 86 6.26 6.44 -10.17
C THR A 86 7.66 5.88 -9.95
N ALA A 87 8.19 5.95 -8.73
CA ALA A 87 9.50 5.43 -8.38
C ALA A 87 9.59 3.92 -8.59
N VAL A 88 8.59 3.18 -8.10
CA VAL A 88 8.50 1.72 -8.28
C VAL A 88 8.39 1.36 -9.75
N ALA A 89 7.56 2.06 -10.52
CA ALA A 89 7.42 1.84 -11.96
C ALA A 89 8.73 2.06 -12.73
N ASN A 90 9.50 3.10 -12.38
CA ASN A 90 10.75 3.45 -13.07
C ASN A 90 11.96 2.60 -12.67
N ALA A 91 11.86 1.83 -11.58
CA ALA A 91 12.96 1.02 -11.05
C ALA A 91 12.89 -0.46 -11.50
N GLY A 92 12.08 -0.79 -12.50
CA GLY A 92 11.99 -2.13 -13.06
C GLY A 92 11.42 -2.13 -14.48
N PRO A 93 11.44 -3.30 -15.16
CA PRO A 93 10.82 -3.44 -16.47
C PRO A 93 9.30 -3.28 -16.37
N ARG A 94 8.67 -3.02 -17.53
CA ARG A 94 7.20 -3.00 -17.68
C ARG A 94 6.64 -4.41 -17.89
N ASP A 95 6.93 -5.28 -16.93
CA ASP A 95 6.57 -6.70 -16.88
C ASP A 95 5.20 -6.94 -16.21
N ALA A 96 4.88 -8.20 -15.90
CA ALA A 96 3.64 -8.57 -15.21
C ALA A 96 3.41 -7.81 -13.88
N PHE A 97 4.48 -7.51 -13.12
CA PHE A 97 4.38 -6.72 -11.89
C PHE A 97 3.94 -5.29 -12.20
N TYR A 98 4.56 -4.65 -13.20
CA TYR A 98 4.13 -3.32 -13.66
C TYR A 98 2.69 -3.33 -14.17
N VAL A 99 2.27 -4.38 -14.88
CA VAL A 99 0.89 -4.50 -15.37
C VAL A 99 -0.11 -4.63 -14.22
N ARG A 100 0.20 -5.40 -13.17
CA ARG A 100 -0.62 -5.44 -11.93
C ARG A 100 -0.78 -4.07 -11.29
N MET A 101 0.29 -3.27 -11.25
CA MET A 101 0.24 -1.91 -10.71
C MET A 101 -0.65 -0.96 -11.51
N THR A 102 -0.82 -1.18 -12.82
CA THR A 102 -1.31 -0.15 -13.75
C THR A 102 -2.60 -0.49 -14.47
N HIS A 103 -2.98 -1.77 -14.54
CA HIS A 103 -4.13 -2.21 -15.32
C HIS A 103 -5.13 -3.00 -14.46
N TRP A 104 -6.34 -2.46 -14.31
CA TRP A 104 -7.40 -3.01 -13.44
C TRP A 104 -7.81 -4.45 -13.79
N ALA A 105 -7.67 -4.86 -15.05
CA ALA A 105 -8.01 -6.20 -15.51
C ALA A 105 -6.84 -7.21 -15.44
N ALA A 106 -5.68 -6.80 -14.94
CA ALA A 106 -4.59 -7.74 -14.71
C ALA A 106 -4.99 -8.75 -13.62
N PRO A 107 -4.61 -10.03 -13.74
CA PRO A 107 -4.72 -10.97 -12.64
C PRO A 107 -4.02 -10.39 -11.40
N ASP A 108 -4.74 -10.34 -10.29
CA ASP A 108 -4.28 -9.75 -9.03
C ASP A 108 -3.84 -8.28 -9.15
N ALA A 109 -4.50 -7.50 -10.02
CA ALA A 109 -4.26 -6.07 -10.16
C ALA A 109 -4.28 -5.37 -8.79
N TRP A 110 -3.31 -4.48 -8.58
CA TRP A 110 -3.25 -3.67 -7.37
C TRP A 110 -4.51 -2.82 -7.27
N ASP A 111 -5.05 -2.73 -6.07
CA ASP A 111 -6.23 -1.93 -5.78
C ASP A 111 -5.77 -0.56 -5.27
N VAL A 112 -5.68 0.41 -6.19
CA VAL A 112 -5.24 1.78 -5.90
C VAL A 112 -6.46 2.70 -5.87
N LYS A 113 -6.76 3.26 -4.70
CA LYS A 113 -7.93 4.14 -4.50
C LYS A 113 -7.52 5.48 -3.93
N ILE A 114 -8.15 6.53 -4.46
CA ILE A 114 -8.19 7.82 -3.79
C ILE A 114 -9.60 8.00 -3.21
N LYS A 115 -9.69 8.20 -1.89
CA LYS A 115 -10.98 8.34 -1.21
C LYS A 115 -11.19 9.81 -0.83
N PRO A 116 -12.27 10.47 -1.30
CA PRO A 116 -12.71 11.72 -0.71
C PRO A 116 -12.95 11.48 0.78
N MET A 117 -12.37 12.33 1.61
CA MET A 117 -12.46 12.23 3.06
C MET A 117 -12.94 13.57 3.61
N ASP A 118 -13.93 13.51 4.49
CA ASP A 118 -14.42 14.68 5.20
C ASP A 118 -13.57 14.93 6.45
N ALA A 119 -13.14 16.17 6.66
CA ALA A 119 -12.46 16.57 7.89
C ALA A 119 -13.33 16.34 9.12
N ALA A 120 -14.66 16.46 8.98
CA ALA A 120 -15.61 16.25 10.06
C ALA A 120 -15.60 14.80 10.62
N MET A 121 -15.03 13.83 9.90
CA MET A 121 -14.82 12.47 10.43
C MET A 121 -13.86 12.40 11.61
N PHE A 122 -12.99 13.41 11.78
CA PHE A 122 -12.01 13.48 12.87
C PHE A 122 -12.29 14.61 13.85
N ASP A 123 -13.20 15.52 13.50
CA ASP A 123 -13.61 16.67 14.30
C ASP A 123 -15.08 17.00 13.99
N GLU A 124 -15.99 16.39 14.75
CA GLU A 124 -17.44 16.49 14.53
C GLU A 124 -17.99 17.91 14.75
N GLU A 125 -17.25 18.80 15.42
CA GLU A 125 -17.65 20.20 15.65
C GLU A 125 -17.36 21.10 14.44
N SER A 126 -16.49 20.66 13.53
CA SER A 126 -16.15 21.39 12.31
C SER A 126 -17.17 21.16 11.19
N PRO A 127 -17.47 22.17 10.35
CA PRO A 127 -18.26 21.97 9.14
C PRO A 127 -17.63 20.95 8.19
N SER A 128 -18.47 20.16 7.50
CA SER A 128 -18.03 19.23 6.46
C SER A 128 -17.16 19.92 5.40
N ARG A 129 -16.00 19.32 5.14
CA ARG A 129 -15.01 19.79 4.18
C ARG A 129 -14.29 18.58 3.56
N PHE A 130 -14.89 18.05 2.51
CA PHE A 130 -14.29 16.97 1.74
C PHE A 130 -13.00 17.39 1.03
N GLY A 131 -12.05 16.47 0.96
CA GLY A 131 -10.88 16.60 0.11
C GLY A 131 -10.26 15.25 -0.22
N LEU A 132 -9.40 15.25 -1.23
CA LEU A 132 -8.54 14.12 -1.51
C LEU A 132 -7.36 14.22 -0.54
N ARG A 133 -7.27 13.25 0.38
CA ARG A 133 -6.28 13.27 1.48
C ARG A 133 -5.42 12.02 1.52
N LEU A 134 -5.97 10.91 1.05
CA LEU A 134 -5.35 9.59 1.18
C LEU A 134 -5.37 8.86 -0.16
N LEU A 135 -4.19 8.41 -0.59
CA LEU A 135 -4.05 7.38 -1.60
C LEU A 135 -3.82 6.04 -0.90
N GLN A 136 -4.74 5.13 -1.11
CA GLN A 136 -4.70 3.77 -0.60
C GLN A 136 -4.14 2.84 -1.67
N VAL A 137 -3.08 2.08 -1.35
CA VAL A 137 -2.48 1.09 -2.24
C VAL A 137 -2.57 -0.28 -1.59
N SER A 138 -3.44 -1.15 -2.13
CA SER A 138 -3.49 -2.56 -1.73
C SER A 138 -2.90 -3.45 -2.81
N PHE A 139 -2.12 -4.46 -2.42
CA PHE A 139 -1.47 -5.37 -3.35
C PHE A 139 -1.32 -6.78 -2.76
N PRO A 140 -1.18 -7.83 -3.59
CA PRO A 140 -0.94 -9.18 -3.10
C PRO A 140 0.39 -9.27 -2.35
N GLY A 141 0.42 -9.97 -1.22
CA GLY A 141 1.62 -10.06 -0.38
C GLY A 141 2.84 -10.66 -1.09
N TYR A 142 2.63 -11.46 -2.14
CA TYR A 142 3.72 -12.01 -2.95
C TYR A 142 4.47 -10.95 -3.77
N ASP A 143 3.90 -9.76 -3.97
CA ASP A 143 4.55 -8.65 -4.67
C ASP A 143 5.55 -7.87 -3.80
N LEU A 144 5.50 -8.09 -2.48
CA LEU A 144 6.32 -7.37 -1.51
C LEU A 144 7.84 -7.48 -1.80
N PRO A 145 8.44 -8.65 -2.11
CA PRO A 145 9.87 -8.72 -2.37
C PRO A 145 10.31 -7.90 -3.57
N GLU A 146 9.51 -7.90 -4.64
CA GLU A 146 9.79 -7.14 -5.86
C GLU A 146 9.60 -5.62 -5.64
N LEU A 147 8.56 -5.24 -4.90
CA LEU A 147 8.35 -3.86 -4.45
C LEU A 147 9.56 -3.34 -3.67
N VAL A 148 10.01 -4.07 -2.65
CA VAL A 148 11.18 -3.71 -1.83
C VAL A 148 12.43 -3.61 -2.69
N ARG A 149 12.64 -4.56 -3.62
CA ARG A 149 13.76 -4.52 -4.56
C ARG A 149 13.74 -3.23 -5.39
N ARG A 150 12.63 -2.91 -6.05
CA ARG A 150 12.50 -1.70 -6.89
C ARG A 150 12.70 -0.40 -6.10
N LEU A 151 12.19 -0.31 -4.88
CA LEU A 151 12.44 0.86 -4.02
C LEU A 151 13.92 1.01 -3.65
N ARG A 152 14.61 -0.10 -3.34
CA ARG A 152 16.06 -0.06 -3.06
C ARG A 152 16.88 0.33 -4.28
N GLU A 153 16.50 -0.12 -5.47
CA GLU A 153 17.10 0.32 -6.74
C GLU A 153 16.92 1.83 -6.95
N HIS A 154 15.69 2.33 -6.73
CA HIS A 154 15.38 3.75 -6.81
C HIS A 154 16.20 4.58 -5.82
N ALA A 155 16.27 4.16 -4.55
CA ALA A 155 17.07 4.81 -3.52
C ALA A 155 18.57 4.87 -3.87
N ALA A 156 19.06 3.87 -4.62
CA ALA A 156 20.42 3.85 -5.13
C ALA A 156 20.62 4.66 -6.43
N GLY A 157 19.61 5.43 -6.86
CA GLY A 157 19.64 6.24 -8.08
C GLY A 157 19.55 5.44 -9.38
N ARG A 158 19.18 4.15 -9.31
CA ARG A 158 19.06 3.29 -10.49
C ARG A 158 17.65 3.37 -11.05
N SER A 159 17.56 3.50 -12.38
CA SER A 159 16.31 3.49 -13.13
C SER A 159 16.46 2.64 -14.38
N VAL A 160 15.35 2.09 -14.85
CA VAL A 160 15.28 1.33 -16.10
C VAL A 160 14.80 2.27 -17.20
N PRO A 161 15.47 2.33 -18.36
CA PRO A 161 14.99 3.10 -19.50
C PRO A 161 13.57 2.68 -19.90
N PRO A 162 12.73 3.62 -20.37
CA PRO A 162 11.40 3.28 -20.87
C PRO A 162 11.46 2.20 -21.96
N ALA A 163 10.66 1.15 -21.80
CA ALA A 163 10.53 0.04 -22.73
C ALA A 163 9.05 -0.25 -23.04
N PRO A 164 8.74 -1.02 -24.09
CA PRO A 164 7.39 -1.54 -24.30
C PRO A 164 6.88 -2.33 -23.09
N THR A 165 5.59 -2.25 -22.81
CA THR A 165 4.94 -3.05 -21.76
C THR A 165 4.67 -4.45 -22.27
N ASP A 166 5.01 -5.46 -21.48
CA ASP A 166 4.60 -6.84 -21.69
C ASP A 166 3.14 -7.02 -21.25
N TRP A 167 2.23 -7.08 -22.23
CA TRP A 167 0.80 -7.22 -22.00
C TRP A 167 0.30 -8.68 -22.00
N SER A 168 1.21 -9.67 -21.96
CA SER A 168 0.84 -11.08 -22.04
C SER A 168 -0.15 -11.53 -20.96
N THR A 169 -0.14 -10.88 -19.79
CA THR A 169 -1.05 -11.17 -18.67
C THR A 169 -2.47 -10.65 -18.86
N VAL A 170 -2.72 -9.76 -19.82
CA VAL A 170 -4.05 -9.18 -20.11
C VAL A 170 -4.56 -9.50 -21.52
N GLY A 171 -3.80 -10.29 -22.29
CA GLY A 171 -4.25 -10.84 -23.57
C GLY A 171 -4.39 -9.85 -24.73
N ARG A 172 -3.49 -8.86 -24.84
CA ARG A 172 -3.42 -7.97 -26.02
C ARG A 172 -2.77 -8.62 -27.23
#